data_AF-A0A3N4IMX3-F1
#
_entry.id   AF-A0A3N4IMX3-F1
#
_cell.length_a   1.000
_cell.length_b   1.000
_cell.length_c   1.000
_cell.angle_alpha   90.00
_cell.angle_beta   90.00
_cell.angle_gamma   90.00
#
_symmetry.space_group_name_H-M   'P 1'
#
loop_
_entity.id
_entity.type
_entity.pdbx_description
1 polymer ?
#
loop_
_entity_poly.entity_id
_entity_poly.type
_entity_poly.pdbx_seq_one_letter_code
_entity_poly.pdbx_strand_id
1 'polypeptide(L)'
;MNLVEWAFGKRQTPAERLRKHQRALEKAQRELDRERVKLEQQEKKLVNEIKRSAKNGQMGACKIQAKDLVRTRRYIQKFWQMKTQLQAVSLRIQTVRSNEAMMTSMKGATSLLSSMNRSMNLPALQRIAMEFERENDIMDQRQEMMDDAIDDVTGLEDDEAESDEVVAQVLDEIGVKLNEDLVDAPSGLKQAEADRVAMGLGAGGGDDLEARLDSLRRG
;
A
#
# COMPACT_ATOMS: atom_id res chain seq x y z
N MET A 1 44.83 6.45 -22.81
CA MET A 1 43.42 6.25 -23.22
C MET A 1 43.40 5.16 -24.28
N ASN A 2 42.74 4.03 -24.01
CA ASN A 2 42.83 2.82 -24.83
C ASN A 2 41.85 2.86 -26.01
N LEU A 3 42.33 2.62 -27.24
CA LEU A 3 41.52 2.56 -28.48
C LEU A 3 40.36 1.54 -28.42
N VAL A 4 40.47 0.53 -27.56
CA VAL A 4 39.43 -0.50 -27.36
C VAL A 4 38.18 0.08 -26.67
N GLU A 5 38.31 1.12 -25.85
CA GLU A 5 37.16 1.78 -25.19
C GLU A 5 36.31 2.60 -26.17
N TRP A 6 36.88 3.07 -27.28
CA TRP A 6 36.18 3.85 -28.30
C TRP A 6 35.35 2.97 -29.24
N ALA A 7 35.84 1.78 -29.58
CA ALA A 7 35.19 0.89 -30.54
C ALA A 7 34.09 -0.03 -29.94
N PHE A 8 34.13 -0.33 -28.64
CA PHE A 8 33.21 -1.30 -28.02
C PHE A 8 32.40 -0.75 -26.83
N GLY A 9 32.55 0.53 -26.49
CA GLY A 9 31.95 1.13 -25.31
C GLY A 9 32.56 0.58 -24.00
N LYS A 10 32.59 1.40 -22.96
CA LYS A 10 33.09 0.96 -21.65
C LYS A 10 32.22 -0.18 -21.13
N ARG A 11 32.79 -1.39 -21.02
CA ARG A 11 32.15 -2.51 -20.34
C ARG A 11 31.93 -2.10 -18.89
N GLN A 12 30.66 -1.95 -18.47
CA GLN A 12 30.34 -1.55 -17.11
C GLN A 12 30.90 -2.57 -16.12
N THR A 13 31.59 -2.05 -15.11
CA THR A 13 32.07 -2.89 -14.01
C THR A 13 30.88 -3.47 -13.22
N PRO A 14 31.04 -4.60 -12.51
CA PRO A 14 30.01 -5.13 -11.62
C PRO A 14 29.48 -4.07 -10.62
N ALA A 15 30.37 -3.29 -10.02
CA ALA A 15 30.03 -2.18 -9.14
C ALA A 15 29.20 -1.06 -9.83
N GLU A 16 29.49 -0.73 -11.10
CA GLU A 16 28.70 0.24 -11.87
C GLU A 16 27.31 -0.28 -12.21
N ARG A 17 27.18 -1.58 -12.52
CA ARG A 17 25.89 -2.24 -12.75
C ARG A 17 25.05 -2.24 -11.48
N LEU A 18 25.63 -2.62 -10.34
CA LEU A 18 24.97 -2.57 -9.02
C LEU A 18 24.45 -1.16 -8.70
N ARG A 19 25.27 -0.11 -8.90
CA ARG A 19 24.86 1.29 -8.70
C ARG A 19 23.73 1.71 -9.65
N LYS A 20 23.77 1.28 -10.91
CA LYS A 20 22.72 1.58 -11.89
C LYS A 20 21.39 0.93 -11.48
N HIS A 21 21.42 -0.33 -11.06
CA HIS A 21 20.23 -1.05 -10.59
C HIS A 21 19.68 -0.47 -9.28
N GLN A 22 20.52 -0.08 -8.34
CA GLN A 22 20.10 0.62 -7.11
C GLN A 22 19.33 1.90 -7.43
N ARG A 23 19.84 2.73 -8.35
CA ARG A 23 19.14 3.95 -8.79
C ARG A 23 17.82 3.66 -9.52
N ALA A 24 17.78 2.59 -10.30
CA ALA A 24 16.56 2.17 -10.98
C ALA A 24 15.48 1.72 -9.97
N LEU A 25 15.87 0.98 -8.94
CA LEU A 25 14.98 0.56 -7.85
C LEU A 25 14.44 1.76 -7.07
N GLU A 26 15.29 2.73 -6.70
CA GLU A 26 14.83 3.96 -6.06
C GLU A 26 13.86 4.75 -6.94
N LYS A 27 14.08 4.79 -8.26
CA LYS A 27 13.15 5.44 -9.19
C LYS A 27 11.81 4.71 -9.20
N ALA A 28 11.82 3.38 -9.30
CA ALA A 28 10.62 2.56 -9.26
C ALA A 28 9.85 2.73 -7.94
N GLN A 29 10.54 2.78 -6.79
CA GLN A 29 9.91 3.07 -5.50
C GLN A 29 9.16 4.41 -5.50
N ARG A 30 9.76 5.47 -6.03
CA ARG A 30 9.11 6.80 -6.14
C ARG A 30 7.94 6.82 -7.13
N GLU A 31 7.96 5.94 -8.13
CA GLU A 31 6.88 5.80 -9.10
C GLU A 31 5.71 5.04 -8.48
N LEU A 32 5.96 3.94 -7.77
CA LEU A 32 4.95 3.22 -6.97
C LEU A 32 4.30 4.14 -5.94
N ASP A 33 5.07 4.96 -5.23
CA ASP A 33 4.54 5.93 -4.27
C ASP A 33 3.60 6.96 -4.93
N ARG A 34 3.95 7.43 -6.14
CA ARG A 34 3.10 8.38 -6.89
C ARG A 34 1.79 7.74 -7.33
N GLU A 35 1.86 6.53 -7.84
CA GLU A 35 0.67 5.79 -8.30
C GLU A 35 -0.23 5.43 -7.12
N ARG A 36 0.35 5.05 -5.98
CA ARG A 36 -0.40 4.86 -4.73
C ARG A 36 -1.17 6.11 -4.32
N VAL A 37 -0.53 7.29 -4.32
CA VAL A 37 -1.19 8.55 -3.94
C VAL A 37 -2.34 8.90 -4.91
N LYS A 38 -2.20 8.59 -6.20
CA LYS A 38 -3.32 8.76 -7.17
C LYS A 38 -4.48 7.83 -6.82
N LEU A 39 -4.20 6.57 -6.49
CA LEU A 39 -5.22 5.61 -6.07
C LEU A 39 -5.91 6.03 -4.76
N GLU A 40 -5.17 6.54 -3.78
CA GLU A 40 -5.74 7.10 -2.53
C GLU A 40 -6.67 8.29 -2.80
N GLN A 41 -6.36 9.13 -3.79
CA GLN A 41 -7.24 10.21 -4.21
C GLN A 41 -8.49 9.70 -4.93
N GLN A 42 -8.35 8.66 -5.76
CA GLN A 42 -9.49 8.00 -6.41
C GLN A 42 -10.39 7.31 -5.39
N GLU A 43 -9.82 6.64 -4.37
CA GLU A 43 -10.55 6.05 -3.26
C GLU A 43 -11.45 7.09 -2.57
N LYS A 44 -10.90 8.26 -2.23
CA LYS A 44 -11.68 9.35 -1.62
C LYS A 44 -12.83 9.83 -2.51
N LYS A 45 -12.62 9.89 -3.83
CA LYS A 45 -13.68 10.25 -4.78
C LYS A 45 -14.77 9.19 -4.85
N LEU A 46 -14.38 7.91 -4.95
CA LEU A 46 -15.31 6.78 -4.95
C LEU A 46 -16.15 6.74 -3.67
N VAL A 47 -15.56 6.99 -2.49
CA VAL A 47 -16.31 7.09 -1.24
C VAL A 47 -17.38 8.18 -1.30
N ASN A 48 -17.04 9.37 -1.80
CA ASN A 48 -18.01 10.47 -1.93
C ASN A 48 -19.11 10.16 -2.95
N GLU A 49 -18.77 9.50 -4.05
CA GLU A 49 -19.74 9.05 -5.05
C GLU A 49 -20.68 7.98 -4.49
N ILE A 50 -20.17 6.99 -3.75
CA ILE A 50 -20.98 5.98 -3.05
C ILE A 50 -21.93 6.66 -2.07
N LYS A 51 -21.45 7.62 -1.25
CA LYS A 51 -22.30 8.40 -0.34
C LYS A 51 -23.43 9.11 -1.09
N ARG A 52 -23.15 9.66 -2.28
CA ARG A 52 -24.16 10.36 -3.11
C ARG A 52 -25.17 9.40 -3.70
N SER A 53 -24.71 8.29 -4.28
CA SER A 53 -25.56 7.23 -4.83
C SER A 53 -26.46 6.62 -3.77
N ALA A 54 -25.94 6.46 -2.54
CA ALA A 54 -26.68 5.92 -1.40
C ALA A 54 -27.81 6.85 -0.97
N LYS A 55 -27.53 8.15 -0.83
CA LYS A 55 -28.55 9.19 -0.54
C LYS A 55 -29.65 9.25 -1.61
N ASN A 56 -29.29 9.01 -2.87
CA ASN A 56 -30.23 9.01 -3.98
C ASN A 56 -31.03 7.70 -4.11
N GLY A 57 -30.82 6.71 -3.22
CA GLY A 57 -31.51 5.42 -3.27
C GLY A 57 -31.05 4.49 -4.41
N GLN A 58 -29.94 4.80 -5.08
CA GLN A 58 -29.45 4.05 -6.25
C GLN A 58 -28.61 2.84 -5.84
N MET A 59 -29.25 1.82 -5.26
CA MET A 59 -28.55 0.66 -4.67
C MET A 59 -27.74 -0.16 -5.68
N GLY A 60 -28.21 -0.27 -6.94
CA GLY A 60 -27.45 -0.93 -8.00
C GLY A 60 -26.12 -0.24 -8.32
N ALA A 61 -26.13 1.10 -8.41
CA ALA A 61 -24.92 1.90 -8.60
C ALA A 61 -24.00 1.83 -7.38
N CYS A 62 -24.56 1.86 -6.16
CA CYS A 62 -23.79 1.72 -4.92
C CYS A 62 -23.02 0.39 -4.87
N LYS A 63 -23.66 -0.72 -5.23
CA LYS A 63 -23.02 -2.04 -5.21
C LYS A 63 -21.84 -2.12 -6.20
N ILE A 64 -21.99 -1.54 -7.39
CA ILE A 64 -20.91 -1.50 -8.39
C ILE A 64 -19.75 -0.61 -7.91
N GLN A 65 -20.06 0.58 -7.42
CA GLN A 65 -19.05 1.53 -6.92
C GLN A 65 -18.32 0.99 -5.69
N ALA A 66 -19.02 0.28 -4.80
CA ALA A 66 -18.42 -0.36 -3.63
C ALA A 66 -17.47 -1.50 -4.03
N LYS A 67 -17.80 -2.30 -5.05
CA LYS A 67 -16.86 -3.28 -5.63
C LYS A 67 -15.59 -2.60 -6.15
N ASP A 68 -15.73 -1.47 -6.82
CA ASP A 68 -14.57 -0.71 -7.33
C ASP A 68 -13.74 -0.09 -6.20
N LEU A 69 -14.38 0.36 -5.13
CA LEU A 69 -13.72 0.84 -3.92
C LEU A 69 -12.88 -0.27 -3.26
N VAL A 70 -13.44 -1.47 -3.07
CA VAL A 70 -12.72 -2.62 -2.50
C VAL A 70 -11.52 -2.98 -3.38
N ARG A 71 -11.70 -3.02 -4.70
CA ARG A 71 -10.60 -3.26 -5.64
C ARG A 71 -9.50 -2.19 -5.53
N THR A 72 -9.88 -0.92 -5.42
CA THR A 72 -8.94 0.20 -5.28
C THR A 72 -8.15 0.08 -3.98
N ARG A 73 -8.80 -0.24 -2.86
CA ARG A 73 -8.13 -0.49 -1.56
C ARG A 73 -7.14 -1.65 -1.64
N ARG A 74 -7.52 -2.76 -2.27
CA ARG A 74 -6.63 -3.91 -2.51
C ARG A 74 -5.41 -3.52 -3.34
N TYR A 75 -5.59 -2.71 -4.39
CA TYR A 75 -4.44 -2.19 -5.15
C TYR A 75 -3.53 -1.32 -4.29
N ILE A 76 -4.07 -0.39 -3.50
CA ILE A 76 -3.26 0.43 -2.58
C ILE A 76 -2.42 -0.44 -1.64
N GLN A 77 -3.00 -1.49 -1.07
CA GLN A 77 -2.27 -2.47 -0.24
C GLN A 77 -1.18 -3.21 -1.03
N LYS A 78 -1.48 -3.64 -2.26
CA LYS A 78 -0.49 -4.28 -3.15
C LYS A 78 0.68 -3.34 -3.47
N PHE A 79 0.43 -2.05 -3.69
CA PHE A 79 1.48 -1.05 -3.87
C PHE A 79 2.36 -0.89 -2.63
N TRP A 80 1.79 -0.97 -1.42
CA TRP A 80 2.57 -1.01 -0.17
C TRP A 80 3.47 -2.23 -0.10
N GLN A 81 2.94 -3.43 -0.38
CA GLN A 81 3.71 -4.68 -0.39
C GLN A 81 4.86 -4.62 -1.41
N MET A 82 4.57 -4.20 -2.64
CA MET A 82 5.59 -4.05 -3.70
C MET A 82 6.68 -3.05 -3.31
N LYS A 83 6.32 -1.94 -2.65
CA LYS A 83 7.32 -0.97 -2.16
C LYS A 83 8.24 -1.62 -1.13
N THR A 84 7.69 -2.34 -0.17
CA THR A 84 8.47 -3.06 0.86
C THR A 84 9.40 -4.09 0.22
N GLN A 85 8.92 -4.85 -0.78
CA GLN A 85 9.74 -5.79 -1.54
C GLN A 85 10.90 -5.10 -2.27
N LEU A 86 10.65 -3.98 -2.95
CA LEU A 86 11.72 -3.20 -3.59
C LEU A 86 12.72 -2.63 -2.57
N GLN A 87 12.26 -2.27 -1.37
CA GLN A 87 13.14 -1.82 -0.29
C GLN A 87 14.02 -2.96 0.22
N ALA A 88 13.48 -4.16 0.38
CA ALA A 88 14.25 -5.35 0.76
C ALA A 88 15.33 -5.68 -0.28
N VAL A 89 14.99 -5.65 -1.58
CA VAL A 89 15.96 -5.85 -2.66
C VAL A 89 17.05 -4.76 -2.66
N SER A 90 16.67 -3.49 -2.43
CA SER A 90 17.62 -2.38 -2.33
C SER A 90 18.61 -2.58 -1.18
N LEU A 91 18.12 -3.01 -0.01
CA LEU A 91 18.96 -3.34 1.15
C LEU A 91 19.92 -4.48 0.84
N ARG A 92 19.45 -5.53 0.16
CA ARG A 92 20.29 -6.66 -0.24
C ARG A 92 21.39 -6.24 -1.22
N ILE A 93 21.09 -5.37 -2.17
CA ILE A 93 22.09 -4.79 -3.08
C ILE A 93 23.13 -3.97 -2.30
N GLN A 94 22.71 -3.22 -1.28
CA GLN A 94 23.63 -2.50 -0.40
C GLN A 94 24.56 -3.46 0.36
N THR A 95 24.05 -4.59 0.87
CA THR A 95 24.86 -5.65 1.49
C THR A 95 25.88 -6.23 0.52
N VAL A 96 25.48 -6.59 -0.69
CA VAL A 96 26.38 -7.12 -1.74
C VAL A 96 27.50 -6.13 -2.04
N ARG A 97 27.19 -4.83 -2.14
CA ARG A 97 28.19 -3.78 -2.38
C ARG A 97 29.19 -3.65 -1.23
N SER A 98 28.73 -3.74 0.02
CA SER A 98 29.61 -3.72 1.19
C SER A 98 30.53 -4.94 1.21
N ASN A 99 29.99 -6.11 0.86
CA ASN A 99 30.77 -7.35 0.74
C ASN A 99 31.80 -7.25 -0.39
N GLU A 100 31.47 -6.66 -1.55
CA GLU A 100 32.44 -6.41 -2.64
C GLU A 100 33.59 -5.50 -2.19
N ALA A 101 33.29 -4.43 -1.46
CA ALA A 101 34.31 -3.52 -0.92
C ALA A 101 35.21 -4.20 0.13
N MET A 102 34.62 -5.04 0.98
CA MET A 102 35.35 -5.85 1.95
C MET A 102 36.25 -6.88 1.24
N MET A 103 35.73 -7.62 0.26
CA MET A 103 36.49 -8.58 -0.55
C MET A 103 37.64 -7.90 -1.30
N THR A 104 37.42 -6.70 -1.84
CA THR A 104 38.48 -5.94 -2.53
C THR A 104 39.59 -5.52 -1.56
N SER A 105 39.21 -5.04 -0.37
CA SER A 105 40.16 -4.69 0.70
C SER A 105 40.91 -5.91 1.23
N MET A 106 40.21 -7.02 1.44
CA MET A 106 40.79 -8.31 1.82
C MET A 106 41.71 -8.85 0.74
N LYS A 107 41.37 -8.73 -0.54
CA LYS A 107 42.25 -9.12 -1.66
C LYS A 107 43.52 -8.27 -1.67
N GLY A 108 43.42 -6.96 -1.42
CA GLY A 108 44.57 -6.08 -1.26
C GLY A 108 45.44 -6.48 -0.07
N ALA A 109 44.83 -6.69 1.10
CA ALA A 109 45.51 -7.12 2.32
C ALA A 109 46.14 -8.51 2.15
N THR A 110 45.46 -9.49 1.55
CA THR A 110 45.99 -10.81 1.23
C THR A 110 47.08 -10.75 0.17
N SER A 111 47.01 -9.83 -0.80
CA SER A 111 48.11 -9.61 -1.74
C SER A 111 49.35 -9.04 -1.06
N LEU A 112 49.17 -8.16 -0.07
CA LEU A 112 50.23 -7.57 0.75
C LEU A 112 50.80 -8.58 1.76
N LEU A 113 49.93 -9.39 2.35
CA LEU A 113 50.30 -10.53 3.18
C LEU A 113 50.93 -11.63 2.33
N SER A 114 50.58 -11.79 1.05
CA SER A 114 51.22 -12.75 0.13
C SER A 114 52.61 -12.28 -0.28
N SER A 115 52.80 -10.99 -0.54
CA SER A 115 54.13 -10.41 -0.77
C SER A 115 54.99 -10.46 0.51
N MET A 116 54.39 -10.39 1.70
CA MET A 116 55.04 -10.64 2.99
C MET A 116 55.19 -12.15 3.34
N ASN A 117 54.31 -13.04 2.86
CA ASN A 117 54.35 -14.50 3.07
C ASN A 117 55.39 -15.16 2.17
N ARG A 118 55.79 -14.50 1.07
CA ARG A 118 57.02 -14.84 0.36
C ARG A 118 58.26 -14.83 1.27
N SER A 119 58.17 -14.26 2.48
CA SER A 119 59.17 -14.40 3.55
C SER A 119 58.71 -15.14 4.82
N MET A 120 57.48 -15.69 4.95
CA MET A 120 57.11 -16.58 6.08
C MET A 120 55.75 -17.35 5.96
N ASN A 121 55.87 -18.67 5.67
CA ASN A 121 55.04 -19.85 6.02
C ASN A 121 53.53 -20.06 5.65
N LEU A 122 53.25 -21.22 5.03
CA LEU A 122 52.01 -21.69 4.37
C LEU A 122 50.73 -22.07 5.20
N PRO A 123 50.75 -22.43 6.49
CA PRO A 123 49.55 -22.98 7.17
C PRO A 123 48.35 -22.02 7.34
N ALA A 124 48.56 -20.71 7.34
CA ALA A 124 47.50 -19.72 7.57
C ALA A 124 46.56 -19.55 6.37
N LEU A 125 47.07 -19.79 5.16
CA LEU A 125 46.31 -19.65 3.92
C LEU A 125 45.26 -20.75 3.76
N GLN A 126 45.54 -21.95 4.28
CA GLN A 126 44.59 -23.07 4.31
C GLN A 126 43.41 -22.82 5.25
N ARG A 127 43.65 -22.11 6.36
CA ARG A 127 42.61 -21.79 7.35
C ARG A 127 41.63 -20.76 6.80
N ILE A 128 42.12 -19.72 6.13
CA ILE A 128 41.31 -18.67 5.49
C ILE A 128 40.45 -19.25 4.35
N ALA A 129 40.97 -20.21 3.59
CA ALA A 129 40.21 -20.90 2.55
C ALA A 129 39.05 -21.72 3.13
N MET A 130 39.30 -22.50 4.19
CA MET A 130 38.25 -23.27 4.86
C MET A 130 37.18 -22.38 5.53
N GLU A 131 37.58 -21.24 6.10
CA GLU A 131 36.65 -20.29 6.71
C GLU A 131 35.79 -19.58 5.64
N PHE A 132 36.36 -19.24 4.48
CA PHE A 132 35.62 -18.66 3.37
C PHE A 132 34.60 -19.64 2.74
N GLU A 133 34.97 -20.91 2.64
CA GLU A 133 34.11 -21.98 2.13
C GLU A 133 32.94 -22.23 3.09
N ARG A 134 33.21 -22.28 4.39
CA ARG A 134 32.17 -22.38 5.44
C ARG A 134 31.21 -21.19 5.46
N GLU A 135 31.72 -19.97 5.29
CA GLU A 135 30.89 -18.76 5.31
C GLU A 135 30.04 -18.62 4.02
N ASN A 136 30.52 -19.13 2.89
CA ASN A 136 29.75 -19.23 1.64
C ASN A 136 28.58 -20.21 1.80
N ASP A 137 28.84 -21.40 2.34
CA ASP A 137 27.81 -22.42 2.54
C ASP A 137 26.70 -21.94 3.49
N ILE A 138 27.06 -21.17 4.53
CA ILE A 138 26.09 -20.54 5.44
C ILE A 138 25.26 -19.45 4.73
N MET A 139 25.85 -18.74 3.77
CA MET A 139 25.15 -17.74 2.95
C MET A 139 24.15 -18.38 1.99
N ASP A 140 24.52 -19.48 1.35
CA ASP A 140 23.65 -20.21 0.41
C ASP A 140 22.47 -20.86 1.15
N GLN A 141 22.68 -21.44 2.34
CA GLN A 141 21.58 -21.95 3.17
C GLN A 141 20.63 -20.85 3.67
N ARG A 142 21.16 -19.67 4.03
CA ARG A 142 20.33 -18.53 4.42
C ARG A 142 19.53 -17.97 3.24
N GLN A 143 20.01 -18.16 2.02
CA GLN A 143 19.31 -17.74 0.82
C GLN A 143 18.14 -18.67 0.49
N GLU A 144 18.32 -19.99 0.64
CA GLU A 144 17.23 -20.97 0.52
C GLU A 144 16.12 -20.74 1.56
N MET A 145 16.46 -20.56 2.84
CA MET A 145 15.46 -20.28 3.88
C MET A 145 14.71 -18.95 3.68
N MET A 146 15.33 -17.98 2.99
CA MET A 146 14.70 -16.70 2.67
C MET A 146 13.75 -16.82 1.47
N ASP A 147 14.09 -17.63 0.47
CA ASP A 147 13.23 -17.87 -0.69
C ASP A 147 12.00 -18.70 -0.30
N ASP A 148 12.15 -19.70 0.58
CA ASP A 148 11.02 -20.47 1.12
C ASP A 148 10.06 -19.62 1.97
N ALA A 149 10.60 -18.68 2.77
CA ALA A 149 9.78 -17.76 3.55
C ALA A 149 9.09 -16.68 2.70
N ILE A 150 9.60 -16.39 1.49
CA ILE A 150 8.95 -15.49 0.53
C ILE A 150 7.84 -16.24 -0.21
N ASP A 151 8.04 -17.51 -0.58
CA ASP A 151 7.04 -18.34 -1.26
C ASP A 151 5.80 -18.57 -0.36
N ASP A 152 6.00 -18.86 0.93
CA ASP A 152 4.93 -19.01 1.93
C ASP A 152 4.13 -17.72 2.19
N VAL A 153 4.76 -16.55 2.02
CA VAL A 153 4.10 -15.24 2.14
C VAL A 153 3.35 -14.84 0.86
N THR A 154 3.69 -15.46 -0.27
CA THR A 154 3.01 -15.21 -1.57
C THR A 154 1.85 -16.15 -1.87
N GLY A 155 1.59 -17.16 -1.02
CA GLY A 155 0.42 -18.05 -1.06
C GLY A 155 -0.92 -17.37 -0.73
N LEU A 156 -1.20 -16.23 -1.36
CA LEU A 156 -2.52 -15.59 -1.34
C LEU A 156 -3.38 -16.14 -2.49
N GLU A 157 -3.80 -17.39 -2.34
CA GLU A 157 -4.99 -17.92 -3.02
C GLU A 157 -5.98 -18.38 -1.96
N ASP A 158 -6.74 -17.42 -1.44
CA ASP A 158 -8.17 -17.63 -1.20
C ASP A 158 -8.86 -16.25 -1.22
N ASP A 159 -10.19 -16.20 -1.32
CA ASP A 159 -11.05 -15.01 -1.15
C ASP A 159 -11.59 -14.30 -2.42
N GLU A 160 -11.86 -15.06 -3.48
CA GLU A 160 -12.88 -14.61 -4.45
C GLU A 160 -14.31 -14.72 -3.87
N ALA A 161 -14.53 -15.64 -2.92
CA ALA A 161 -15.83 -15.89 -2.29
C ALA A 161 -16.28 -14.83 -1.25
N GLU A 162 -15.35 -14.10 -0.61
CA GLU A 162 -15.68 -13.07 0.41
C GLU A 162 -16.08 -11.70 -0.18
N SER A 163 -16.03 -11.53 -1.49
CA SER A 163 -16.12 -10.20 -2.12
C SER A 163 -17.47 -9.48 -1.93
N ASP A 164 -18.59 -10.21 -1.88
CA ASP A 164 -19.92 -9.60 -1.70
C ASP A 164 -20.21 -9.24 -0.24
N GLU A 165 -19.68 -10.02 0.73
CA GLU A 165 -19.78 -9.73 2.17
C GLU A 165 -18.92 -8.52 2.55
N VAL A 166 -17.68 -8.46 2.05
CA VAL A 166 -16.80 -7.30 2.23
C VAL A 166 -17.41 -6.04 1.63
N VAL A 167 -18.11 -6.14 0.49
CA VAL A 167 -18.82 -5.01 -0.10
C VAL A 167 -19.98 -4.54 0.79
N ALA A 168 -20.75 -5.47 1.35
CA ALA A 168 -21.83 -5.14 2.29
C ALA A 168 -21.27 -4.44 3.55
N GLN A 169 -20.19 -4.98 4.13
CA GLN A 169 -19.52 -4.40 5.29
C GLN A 169 -19.01 -2.97 5.01
N VAL A 170 -18.43 -2.72 3.82
CA VAL A 170 -17.95 -1.39 3.43
C VAL A 170 -19.11 -0.41 3.23
N LEU A 171 -20.24 -0.87 2.68
CA LEU A 171 -21.44 -0.05 2.55
C LEU A 171 -22.04 0.31 3.92
N ASP A 172 -22.04 -0.63 4.86
CA ASP A 172 -22.47 -0.40 6.23
C ASP A 172 -21.52 0.56 6.96
N GLU A 173 -20.21 0.40 6.82
CA GLU A 173 -19.20 1.31 7.39
C GLU A 173 -19.40 2.75 6.86
N ILE A 174 -19.68 2.90 5.56
CA ILE A 174 -19.97 4.20 4.95
C ILE A 174 -21.32 4.75 5.44
N GLY A 175 -22.34 3.89 5.58
CA GLY A 175 -23.66 4.25 6.09
C GLY A 175 -23.65 4.72 7.54
N VAL A 176 -22.88 4.04 8.41
CA VAL A 176 -22.67 4.44 9.81
C VAL A 176 -21.93 5.77 9.90
N LYS A 177 -20.82 5.96 9.16
CA LYS A 177 -20.12 7.27 9.10
C LYS A 177 -21.03 8.41 8.64
N LEU A 178 -21.97 8.13 7.75
CA LEU A 178 -22.91 9.12 7.25
C LEU A 178 -23.95 9.51 8.32
N ASN A 179 -24.39 8.55 9.13
CA ASN A 179 -25.26 8.78 10.28
C ASN A 179 -24.52 9.51 11.41
N GLU A 180 -23.26 9.19 11.67
CA GLU A 180 -22.40 9.93 12.61
C GLU A 180 -22.22 11.38 12.17
N ASP A 181 -21.85 11.62 10.90
CA ASP A 181 -21.72 12.98 10.32
C ASP A 181 -23.04 13.79 10.40
N LEU A 182 -24.20 13.12 10.36
CA LEU A 182 -25.54 13.74 10.47
C LEU A 182 -25.95 14.03 11.92
N VAL A 183 -25.51 13.21 12.88
CA VAL A 183 -25.77 13.39 14.32
C VAL A 183 -24.86 14.48 14.90
N ASP A 184 -23.64 14.63 14.37
CA ASP A 184 -22.65 15.64 14.82
C ASP A 184 -22.80 17.01 14.11
N ALA A 185 -23.64 17.09 13.08
CA ALA A 185 -24.02 18.38 12.49
C ALA A 185 -24.93 19.13 13.50
N PRO A 186 -24.54 20.34 13.99
CA PRO A 186 -25.35 21.03 14.97
C PRO A 186 -26.72 21.32 14.36
N SER A 187 -27.77 20.84 15.02
CA SER A 187 -29.18 21.14 14.76
C SER A 187 -29.49 22.61 15.09
N GLY A 188 -28.76 23.52 14.46
CA GLY A 188 -28.74 24.96 14.69
C GLY A 188 -29.40 25.76 13.58
N LEU A 189 -30.36 25.17 12.85
CA LEU A 189 -31.31 25.96 12.07
C LEU A 189 -32.41 26.44 13.02
N LYS A 190 -32.09 27.50 13.77
CA LYS A 190 -33.10 28.40 14.32
C LYS A 190 -34.00 28.84 13.17
N GLN A 191 -35.25 28.47 13.32
CA GLN A 191 -36.41 28.92 12.58
C GLN A 191 -36.33 30.44 12.36
N ALA A 192 -36.04 30.84 11.12
CA ALA A 192 -36.26 32.21 10.68
C ALA A 192 -37.76 32.35 10.39
N GLU A 193 -38.52 32.77 11.40
CA GLU A 193 -39.80 33.44 11.18
C GLU A 193 -39.52 34.79 10.52
N ALA A 194 -39.93 34.95 9.25
CA ALA A 194 -40.35 36.24 8.70
C ALA A 194 -41.16 36.04 7.42
N ASP A 195 -42.38 36.55 7.46
CA ASP A 195 -43.27 36.97 6.38
C ASP A 195 -43.85 35.91 5.43
N ARG A 196 -45.00 35.37 5.84
CA ARG A 196 -46.09 35.05 4.92
C ARG A 196 -47.30 35.93 5.18
N VAL A 197 -47.61 36.69 4.14
CA VAL A 197 -48.72 37.62 3.95
C VAL A 197 -50.06 37.02 4.39
N ALA A 198 -50.82 37.83 5.12
CA ALA A 198 -52.19 37.57 5.53
C ALA A 198 -53.13 37.46 4.31
N MET A 199 -53.82 36.33 4.19
CA MET A 199 -55.14 36.24 3.56
C MET A 199 -56.01 35.38 4.48
N GLY A 200 -57.04 36.01 5.04
CA GLY A 200 -57.85 35.45 6.11
C GLY A 200 -58.85 34.40 5.65
N LEU A 201 -59.34 33.62 6.61
CA LEU A 201 -60.71 33.10 6.70
C LEU A 201 -60.86 32.25 7.98
N GLY A 202 -61.88 32.58 8.76
CA GLY A 202 -62.69 31.59 9.49
C GLY A 202 -62.17 31.09 10.83
N ALA A 203 -62.75 31.62 11.90
CA ALA A 203 -62.80 31.00 13.21
C ALA A 203 -63.50 29.63 13.18
N GLY A 204 -63.06 28.70 14.03
CA GLY A 204 -63.80 27.47 14.39
C GLY A 204 -63.11 26.18 13.98
N GLY A 205 -62.26 25.62 14.84
CA GLY A 205 -61.60 24.34 14.62
C GLY A 205 -61.61 23.38 15.82
N GLY A 206 -62.38 23.69 16.87
CA GLY A 206 -62.51 22.84 18.06
C GLY A 206 -63.59 21.75 17.90
N ASP A 207 -64.77 22.14 17.43
CA ASP A 207 -65.96 21.28 17.45
C ASP A 207 -65.90 20.09 16.48
N ASP A 208 -65.15 20.22 15.38
CA ASP A 208 -65.11 19.22 14.30
C ASP A 208 -64.21 18.01 14.63
N LEU A 209 -63.25 18.20 15.55
CA LEU A 209 -62.38 17.12 16.06
C LEU A 209 -63.06 16.33 17.18
N GLU A 210 -63.88 16.99 17.99
CA GLU A 210 -64.63 16.37 19.09
C GLU A 210 -65.77 15.50 18.55
N ALA A 211 -66.47 15.95 17.50
CA ALA A 211 -67.47 15.15 16.80
C ALA A 211 -66.87 13.90 16.12
N ARG A 212 -65.65 14.01 15.59
CA ARG A 212 -64.92 12.87 15.01
C ARG A 212 -64.50 11.85 16.06
N LEU A 213 -64.07 12.29 17.24
CA LEU A 213 -63.71 11.40 18.36
C LEU A 213 -64.92 10.61 18.89
N ASP A 214 -66.09 11.24 19.00
CA ASP A 214 -67.31 10.56 19.48
C ASP A 214 -67.84 9.53 18.48
N SER A 215 -67.66 9.74 17.17
CA SER A 215 -68.03 8.76 16.14
C SER A 215 -67.17 7.48 16.19
N LEU A 216 -65.91 7.59 16.59
CA LEU A 216 -64.98 6.46 16.77
C LEU A 216 -65.23 5.69 18.07
N ARG A 217 -65.88 6.31 19.06
CA ARG A 217 -66.19 5.68 20.36
C ARG A 217 -67.49 4.87 20.35
N ARG A 218 -68.36 5.05 19.35
CA ARG A 218 -69.62 4.31 19.19
C ARG A 218 -69.62 3.27 18.04
N GLY A 219 -68.48 3.06 17.39
CA GLY A 219 -68.28 2.01 16.37
C GLY A 219 -67.90 0.67 16.97
#